data_AF-A0A183U637-F1
#
_entry.id   AF-A0A183U637-F1
#
_cell.length_a   1.000
_cell.length_b   1.000
_cell.length_c   1.000
_cell.angle_alpha   90.00
_cell.angle_beta   90.00
_cell.angle_gamma   90.00
#
_symmetry.space_group_name_H-M   'P 1'
#
loop_
_entity.id
_entity.type
_entity.pdbx_description
1 polymer ?
#
loop_
_entity_poly.entity_id
_entity_poly.type
_entity_poly.pdbx_seq_one_letter_code
_entity_poly.pdbx_strand_id
1 'polypeptide(L)' 'MSTKDTVGDVRIKTKSGETFIAASQRADGTWRKARRVKEGYVPQEEQPRYESPAAQFCRDSKYPIGYTPNESPHKV' A
#
# COMPACT_ATOMS: atom_id res chain seq x y z
N MET A 1 -28.77 2.52 0.40
CA MET A 1 -27.80 2.55 -0.71
C MET A 1 -26.50 1.95 -0.20
N SER A 2 -26.20 0.71 -0.60
CA SER A 2 -25.06 -0.05 -0.07
C SER A 2 -23.86 0.19 -0.98
N THR A 3 -22.89 0.97 -0.52
CA THR A 3 -21.59 1.12 -1.18
C THR A 3 -20.65 0.06 -0.60
N LYS A 4 -20.81 -1.18 -1.07
CA LYS A 4 -19.74 -2.17 -0.95
C LYS A 4 -18.72 -1.86 -2.05
N ASP A 5 -17.44 -1.95 -1.68
CA ASP A 5 -16.29 -2.08 -2.60
C ASP A 5 -15.62 -0.81 -3.14
N THR A 6 -15.28 0.16 -2.27
CA THR A 6 -14.11 1.03 -2.51
C THR A 6 -12.95 0.55 -1.66
N VAL A 7 -12.14 -0.36 -2.19
CA VAL A 7 -10.83 -0.71 -1.62
C VAL A 7 -9.84 0.35 -2.10
N GLY A 8 -9.60 1.36 -1.28
CA GLY A 8 -8.69 2.46 -1.61
C GLY A 8 -8.86 3.70 -0.73
N ASP A 9 -8.07 4.73 -1.02
CA ASP A 9 -8.07 5.99 -0.29
C ASP A 9 -9.38 6.78 -0.49
N VAL A 10 -10.28 6.74 0.51
CA VAL A 10 -11.60 7.43 0.50
C VAL A 10 -11.49 8.92 0.91
N ARG A 11 -10.28 9.50 0.91
CA ARG A 11 -10.07 10.88 1.36
C ARG A 11 -10.41 11.90 0.26
N ILE A 12 -10.98 13.04 0.69
CA ILE A 12 -11.31 14.19 -0.14
C ILE A 12 -10.17 15.21 -0.05
N LYS A 13 -9.68 15.70 -1.19
CA LYS A 13 -8.71 16.81 -1.27
C LYS A 13 -9.42 18.13 -1.56
N THR A 14 -9.12 19.16 -0.77
CA THR A 14 -9.62 20.52 -1.01
C THR A 14 -8.71 21.26 -1.99
N LYS A 15 -9.21 22.36 -2.57
CA LYS A 15 -8.41 23.23 -3.46
C LYS A 15 -7.18 23.83 -2.76
N SER A 16 -7.23 23.93 -1.43
CA SER A 16 -6.14 24.41 -0.58
C SER A 16 -5.09 23.34 -0.28
N GLY A 17 -5.22 22.13 -0.83
CA GLY A 17 -4.27 21.01 -0.63
C GLY A 17 -4.54 20.18 0.62
N GLU A 18 -5.55 20.51 1.42
CA GLU A 18 -5.86 19.77 2.64
C GLU A 18 -6.63 18.48 2.33
N THR A 19 -6.28 17.39 3.03
CA THR A 19 -6.88 16.07 2.84
C THR A 19 -7.79 15.71 4.02
N PHE A 20 -9.00 15.21 3.77
CA PHE A 20 -10.00 14.92 4.80
C PHE A 20 -10.71 13.57 4.60
N ILE A 21 -11.08 12.94 5.71
CA ILE A 21 -12.13 11.92 5.74
C ILE A 21 -13.48 12.64 5.85
N ALA A 22 -14.40 12.33 4.94
CA ALA A 22 -15.71 12.96 4.86
C ALA A 22 -16.54 12.81 6.15
N ALA A 23 -17.42 13.76 6.40
CA ALA A 23 -18.45 13.61 7.44
C ALA A 23 -19.36 12.42 7.09
N SER A 24 -19.77 11.65 8.10
CA SER A 24 -20.64 10.50 7.91
C SER A 24 -21.82 10.54 8.88
N GLN A 25 -22.98 10.08 8.42
CA GLN A 25 -24.16 9.96 9.27
C GLN A 25 -24.07 8.70 10.13
N ARG A 26 -24.48 8.79 11.39
CA ARG A 26 -24.64 7.66 12.30
C ARG A 26 -25.98 6.97 12.03
N ALA A 27 -26.13 5.76 12.55
CA ALA A 27 -27.39 5.01 12.46
C ALA A 27 -28.55 5.73 13.18
N ASP A 28 -28.27 6.51 14.22
CA ASP A 28 -29.22 7.34 14.95
C ASP A 28 -29.55 8.69 14.25
N GLY A 29 -28.99 8.93 13.06
CA GLY A 29 -29.20 10.15 12.27
C GLY A 29 -28.28 11.32 12.61
N THR A 30 -27.55 11.27 13.73
CA THR A 30 -26.56 12.31 14.09
C THR A 30 -25.33 12.25 13.19
N TRP A 31 -24.56 13.34 13.09
CA TRP A 31 -23.40 13.41 12.18
C TRP A 31 -22.06 13.24 12.89
N ARG A 32 -21.15 12.47 12.30
CA ARG A 32 -19.72 12.45 12.64
C ARG A 32 -19.02 13.56 11.88
N LYS A 33 -18.25 14.39 12.58
CA LYS A 33 -17.45 15.45 11.95
C LYS A 33 -16.41 14.89 10.99
N ALA A 34 -16.12 15.65 9.94
CA ALA A 34 -14.98 15.38 9.05
C ALA A 34 -13.66 15.42 9.84
N ARG A 35 -12.66 14.64 9.41
CA ARG A 35 -11.35 14.54 10.07
C ARG A 35 -10.24 14.88 9.08
N ARG A 36 -9.36 15.81 9.45
CA ARG A 36 -8.17 16.14 8.66
C ARG A 36 -7.18 14.99 8.73
N VAL A 37 -6.57 14.68 7.59
CA VAL A 37 -5.49 13.71 7.45
C VAL A 37 -4.20 14.47 7.12
N LYS A 38 -3.09 14.06 7.73
CA LYS A 38 -1.78 14.63 7.43
C LYS A 38 -1.40 14.31 5.98
N GLU A 39 -0.81 15.27 5.30
CA GLU A 39 -0.30 15.06 3.95
C GLU A 39 0.75 13.93 3.93
N GLY A 40 0.65 13.02 2.96
CA GLY A 40 1.53 11.86 2.82
C GLY A 40 1.31 10.75 3.86
N TYR A 41 0.26 10.82 4.68
CA TYR A 41 -0.07 9.74 5.62
C TYR A 41 -0.62 8.51 4.88
N VAL A 42 0.13 7.41 4.93
CA VAL A 42 -0.26 6.10 4.40
C VAL A 42 -0.51 5.16 5.60
N PRO A 43 -1.69 4.51 5.71
CA PRO A 43 -1.98 3.54 6.75
C PRO A 43 -0.99 2.37 6.76
N GLN A 44 -0.78 1.77 7.93
CA GLN A 44 0.18 0.67 8.11
C GLN A 44 -0.11 -0.55 7.24
N GLU A 45 -1.39 -0.85 6.97
CA GLU A 45 -1.82 -1.96 6.11
C GLU A 45 -1.34 -1.79 4.66
N GLU A 46 -1.17 -0.54 4.22
CA GLU A 46 -0.69 -0.18 2.88
C GLU A 46 0.82 0.11 2.87
N GLN A 47 1.46 0.20 4.05
CA GLN A 47 2.90 0.40 4.14
C GLN A 47 3.63 -0.92 3.85
N PRO A 48 4.67 -0.90 2.99
CA PRO A 48 5.50 -2.07 2.76
C PRO A 48 6.11 -2.53 4.08
N ARG A 49 5.91 -3.81 4.41
CA ARG A 49 6.64 -4.42 5.53
C ARG A 49 8.12 -4.42 5.17
N TYR A 50 8.97 -4.07 6.14
CA TYR A 50 10.41 -4.15 5.93
C TYR A 50 10.82 -5.58 5.62
N GLU A 51 11.69 -5.72 4.62
CA GLU A 51 12.30 -6.97 4.21
C GLU A 51 13.81 -6.77 4.13
N SER A 52 14.55 -7.73 4.66
CA SER A 52 16.01 -7.67 4.58
C SER A 52 16.45 -7.84 3.12
N PRO A 53 17.60 -7.26 2.72
CA PRO A 53 18.13 -7.41 1.36
C PRO A 53 18.30 -8.88 0.95
N ALA A 54 18.71 -9.74 1.89
CA ALA A 54 18.82 -11.18 1.65
C ALA A 54 17.44 -11.84 1.42
N ALA A 55 16.40 -11.43 2.15
CA ALA A 55 15.04 -11.95 1.94
C ALA A 55 14.46 -11.53 0.59
N GLN A 56 14.73 -10.29 0.17
CA GLN A 56 14.36 -9.79 -1.17
C GLN A 56 15.07 -10.59 -2.26
N PHE A 57 16.39 -10.77 -2.14
CA PHE A 57 17.17 -11.58 -3.08
C PHE A 57 16.66 -13.03 -3.16
N CYS A 58 16.37 -13.66 -2.02
CA CYS A 58 15.84 -15.02 -2.00
C CYS A 58 14.45 -15.14 -2.62
N ARG A 59 13.60 -14.12 -2.52
CA ARG A 59 12.28 -14.11 -3.17
C ARG A 59 12.40 -13.99 -4.69
N ASP A 60 13.26 -13.09 -5.14
CA ASP A 60 13.37 -12.73 -6.56
C ASP A 60 14.31 -13.66 -7.34
N SER A 61 15.18 -14.40 -6.64
CA SER A 61 16.13 -15.33 -7.26
C SER A 61 15.46 -16.65 -7.65
N LYS A 62 15.58 -17.00 -8.94
CA LYS A 62 15.17 -18.30 -9.47
C LYS A 62 16.00 -19.48 -8.93
N TYR A 63 17.22 -19.19 -8.46
CA TYR A 63 18.19 -20.19 -8.02
C TYR A 63 18.62 -19.95 -6.56
N PRO A 64 18.99 -21.00 -5.81
CA PRO A 64 19.42 -20.84 -4.43
C PRO A 64 20.70 -20.00 -4.34
N ILE A 65 20.90 -19.37 -3.18
CA ILE A 65 22.07 -18.53 -2.94
C ILE A 65 23.35 -19.36 -3.12
N GLY A 66 24.31 -18.85 -3.90
CA GLY A 66 25.54 -19.56 -4.23
C GLY A 66 25.48 -20.44 -5.49
N TYR A 67 24.35 -20.53 -6.19
CA TYR A 67 24.28 -21.20 -7.49
C TYR A 67 24.61 -20.23 -8.63
N THR A 68 25.68 -20.50 -9.37
CA THR A 68 26.00 -19.79 -10.62
C THR A 68 25.70 -20.70 -11.81
N PRO A 69 24.63 -20.45 -12.59
CA PRO A 69 24.34 -21.22 -13.79
C PRO A 69 25.52 -21.12 -14.75
N ASN A 70 26.07 -22.27 -15.14
CA ASN A 70 27.22 -22.33 -16.03
C ASN A 70 26.72 -22.08 -17.47
N GLU A 71 26.42 -20.84 -17.82
CA GLU A 71 26.11 -20.44 -19.20
C GLU A 71 27.41 -20.27 -19.98
N SER A 72 28.09 -21.37 -20.24
CA SER A 72 29.12 -21.42 -21.28
C SER A 72 28.74 -22.54 -22.25
N PRO A 73 28.33 -22.22 -23.49
CA PRO A 73 28.22 -23.25 -24.51
C PRO A 73 29.64 -23.78 -24.72
N HIS A 74 29.89 -25.03 -24.33
CA HIS A 74 31.11 -25.74 -24.69
C HIS A 74 31.30 -25.61 -26.21
N LYS A 75 32.17 -24.69 -26.66
CA LYS A 75 32.68 -24.70 -28.02
C LYS A 75 33.86 -25.64 -28.03
N VAL A 76 33.59 -26.81 -28.60
CA VAL A 76 34.53 -27.83 -29.04
C VAL A 76 35.39 -27.28 -30.18
#